data_AF-A0A452ZI60-F1
#
_entry.id   AF-A0A452ZI60-F1
#
_cell.length_a   1.000
_cell.length_b   1.000
_cell.length_c   1.000
_cell.angle_alpha   90.00
_cell.angle_beta   90.00
_cell.angle_gamma   90.00
#
_symmetry.space_group_name_H-M   'P 1'
#
loop_
_entity.id
_entity.type
_entity.pdbx_description
1 polymer ?
#
loop_
_entity_poly.entity_id
_entity_poly.type
_entity_poly.pdbx_seq_one_letter_code
_entity_poly.pdbx_strand_id
1 'polypeptide(L)'
;MEMPQTRETSTCNLPKSCPLNMFFLLRLFAIAILPCSANNATQLVYDTEGNELNSKSNYYILPAKPASGGGLKAIPTGLRCLHFVVEERSETTLLDTPMRFMPLAEHASTTEPIRLSSDIWIRLSSDIWIEFHDLRSFCSERLDWHLTEQVPESSSGEPKHMAAGSEEGLRSFGVFRDGSLGI
;
A
#
# COMPACT_ATOMS: atom_id res chain seq x y z
N MET A 1 -15.34 25.78 -91.86
CA MET A 1 -16.34 26.75 -91.37
C MET A 1 -17.06 26.12 -90.20
N GLU A 2 -17.15 26.88 -89.10
CA GLU A 2 -18.14 26.76 -88.00
C GLU A 2 -19.52 26.29 -88.49
N MET A 3 -20.38 25.64 -87.69
CA MET A 3 -20.62 25.74 -86.24
C MET A 3 -21.43 24.50 -85.78
N PRO A 4 -21.34 24.07 -84.51
CA PRO A 4 -22.16 23.00 -83.97
C PRO A 4 -23.52 23.51 -83.44
N GLN A 5 -24.52 22.62 -83.51
CA GLN A 5 -25.83 22.78 -82.90
C GLN A 5 -25.76 22.74 -81.37
N THR A 6 -26.54 23.61 -80.74
CA THR A 6 -26.88 23.61 -79.32
C THR A 6 -27.97 22.59 -79.02
N ARG A 7 -27.80 21.79 -77.94
CA ARG A 7 -28.92 21.37 -77.08
C ARG A 7 -28.49 20.92 -75.67
N GLU A 8 -28.83 21.80 -74.72
CA GLU A 8 -29.39 21.62 -73.37
C GLU A 8 -28.86 20.61 -72.32
N THR A 9 -28.49 21.23 -71.18
CA THR A 9 -28.83 20.96 -69.76
C THR A 9 -28.43 19.64 -69.08
N SER A 10 -27.66 19.79 -67.99
CA SER A 10 -28.14 19.37 -66.66
C SER A 10 -27.36 20.08 -65.54
N THR A 11 -28.11 20.71 -64.65
CA THR A 11 -27.69 21.38 -63.42
C THR A 11 -27.26 20.38 -62.35
N CYS A 12 -26.21 20.72 -61.58
CA CYS A 12 -26.01 20.15 -60.25
C CYS A 12 -25.58 21.27 -59.30
N ASN A 13 -26.48 21.66 -58.40
CA ASN A 13 -26.18 22.60 -57.32
C ASN A 13 -25.55 21.82 -56.16
N LEU A 14 -24.37 22.26 -55.70
CA LEU A 14 -23.76 21.78 -54.46
C LEU A 14 -23.57 22.98 -53.53
N PRO A 15 -24.18 23.00 -52.33
CA PRO A 15 -23.91 24.07 -51.38
C PRO A 15 -22.50 23.93 -50.83
N LYS A 16 -21.69 25.00 -50.96
CA LYS A 16 -20.39 25.13 -50.30
C LYS A 16 -20.61 25.27 -48.79
N SER A 17 -20.59 24.16 -48.06
CA SER A 17 -20.55 24.17 -46.60
C SER A 17 -19.14 24.54 -46.13
N CYS A 18 -19.04 25.59 -45.30
CA CYS A 18 -17.81 26.07 -44.70
C CYS A 18 -17.03 24.95 -43.98
N PRO A 19 -15.72 24.77 -44.26
CA PRO A 19 -14.89 23.75 -43.60
C PRO A 19 -14.60 24.06 -42.11
N LEU A 20 -14.91 25.27 -41.65
CA LEU A 20 -14.59 25.74 -40.30
C LEU A 20 -15.41 25.02 -39.21
N ASN A 21 -16.65 24.62 -39.51
CA ASN A 21 -17.55 24.00 -38.52
C ASN A 21 -17.27 22.50 -38.31
N MET A 22 -16.80 21.81 -39.36
CA MET A 22 -16.45 20.39 -39.29
C MET A 22 -15.17 20.15 -38.48
N PHE A 23 -14.19 21.07 -38.55
CA PHE A 23 -12.98 21.00 -37.74
C PHE A 23 -13.23 21.21 -36.24
N PHE A 24 -14.19 22.06 -35.87
CA PHE A 24 -14.56 22.29 -34.46
C PHE A 24 -15.27 21.07 -33.85
N LEU A 25 -16.17 20.44 -34.60
CA LEU A 25 -16.88 19.24 -34.18
C LEU A 25 -15.92 18.03 -34.03
N LEU A 26 -14.93 17.88 -34.93
CA LEU A 26 -13.90 16.85 -34.80
C LEU A 26 -13.01 17.03 -33.55
N ARG A 27 -12.67 18.28 -33.19
CA ARG A 27 -11.88 18.57 -31.98
C ARG A 27 -12.66 18.29 -30.69
N LEU A 28 -13.96 18.58 -30.66
CA LEU A 28 -14.82 18.26 -29.53
C LEU A 28 -15.02 16.75 -29.35
N PHE A 29 -15.15 16.01 -30.46
CA PHE A 29 -15.28 14.55 -30.40
C PHE A 29 -14.00 13.86 -29.90
N ALA A 30 -12.82 14.37 -30.26
CA ALA A 30 -11.53 13.79 -29.83
C ALA A 30 -11.28 13.84 -28.31
N ILE A 31 -11.88 14.80 -27.59
CA ILE A 31 -11.73 14.92 -26.13
C ILE A 31 -12.66 13.92 -25.41
N ALA A 32 -13.79 13.55 -26.01
CA ALA A 32 -14.80 12.67 -25.40
C ALA A 32 -14.44 11.18 -25.44
N ILE A 33 -13.42 10.79 -26.24
CA ILE A 33 -13.01 9.39 -26.43
C ILE A 33 -11.62 9.09 -25.88
N LEU A 34 -10.98 10.01 -25.16
CA LEU A 34 -9.80 9.65 -24.39
C LEU A 34 -10.23 8.63 -23.34
N PRO A 35 -9.85 7.33 -23.45
CA PRO A 35 -10.02 6.44 -22.33
C PRO A 35 -9.19 7.07 -21.21
N CYS A 36 -9.86 7.47 -20.13
CA CYS A 36 -9.18 7.63 -18.87
C CYS A 36 -8.66 6.24 -18.53
N SER A 37 -7.44 5.93 -18.96
CA SER A 37 -6.72 4.85 -18.34
C SER A 37 -6.56 5.31 -16.91
N ALA A 38 -7.35 4.72 -16.01
CA ALA A 38 -6.95 4.61 -14.63
C ALA A 38 -5.58 3.92 -14.71
N ASN A 39 -4.53 4.73 -14.74
CA ASN A 39 -3.21 4.32 -14.34
C ASN A 39 -3.46 3.58 -13.03
N ASN A 40 -3.32 2.26 -13.04
CA ASN A 40 -3.34 1.45 -11.84
C ASN A 40 -2.01 1.73 -11.14
N ALA A 41 -1.81 3.00 -10.77
CA ALA A 41 -0.63 3.50 -10.13
C ALA A 41 -0.61 2.77 -8.83
N THR A 42 0.37 1.90 -8.66
CA THR A 42 0.53 1.19 -7.43
C THR A 42 0.77 2.23 -6.35
N GLN A 43 -0.24 2.47 -5.53
CA GLN A 43 -0.19 3.49 -4.50
C GLN A 43 0.86 3.08 -3.47
N LEU A 44 1.69 4.02 -3.05
CA LEU A 44 2.72 3.80 -2.04
C LEU A 44 2.21 4.22 -0.66
N VAL A 45 2.86 3.69 0.37
CA VAL A 45 2.67 4.12 1.75
C VAL A 45 3.70 5.21 2.07
N TYR A 46 3.29 6.22 2.84
CA TYR A 46 4.12 7.36 3.18
C TYR A 46 4.26 7.50 4.70
N ASP A 47 5.42 7.97 5.16
CA ASP A 47 5.65 8.30 6.56
C ASP A 47 5.05 9.68 6.92
N THR A 48 5.21 10.08 8.18
CA THR A 48 4.70 11.36 8.68
C THR A 48 5.38 12.59 8.08
N GLU A 49 6.55 12.42 7.44
CA GLU A 49 7.28 13.47 6.73
C GLU A 49 6.90 13.52 5.24
N GLY A 50 6.08 12.57 4.77
CA GLY A 50 5.67 12.45 3.37
C GLY A 50 6.67 11.69 2.50
N ASN A 51 7.64 10.98 3.08
CA ASN A 51 8.56 10.13 2.33
C ASN A 51 7.96 8.74 2.12
N GLU A 52 8.31 8.09 1.01
CA GLU A 52 7.88 6.74 0.70
C GLU A 52 8.43 5.73 1.73
N LEU A 53 7.57 4.84 2.23
CA LEU A 53 7.99 3.75 3.12
C LEU A 53 8.81 2.73 2.33
N ASN A 54 9.93 2.28 2.89
CA ASN A 54 10.76 1.24 2.28
C ASN A 54 11.17 0.13 3.25
N SER A 55 11.67 -0.96 2.68
CA SER A 55 12.02 -2.18 3.43
C SER A 55 13.29 -2.12 4.28
N LYS A 56 14.13 -1.10 4.13
CA LYS A 56 15.40 -0.98 4.89
C LYS A 56 15.34 -0.01 6.06
N SER A 57 14.43 0.95 5.96
CA SER A 57 14.27 1.99 6.96
C SER A 57 13.50 1.45 8.16
N ASN A 58 13.70 2.12 9.28
CA ASN A 58 13.10 1.78 10.56
C ASN A 58 12.01 2.81 10.86
N TYR A 59 10.81 2.33 11.19
CA TYR A 59 9.65 3.19 11.41
C TYR A 59 9.02 2.93 12.76
N TYR A 60 8.30 3.90 13.29
CA TYR A 60 7.40 3.70 14.41
C TYR A 60 5.96 3.77 13.92
N ILE A 61 5.13 2.83 14.37
CA ILE A 61 3.68 2.88 14.13
C ILE A 61 3.06 3.68 15.27
N LEU A 62 2.52 4.85 14.92
CA LEU A 62 1.88 5.78 15.84
C LEU A 62 0.38 5.86 15.56
N PRO A 63 -0.44 6.17 16.58
CA PRO A 63 -1.84 6.49 16.35
C PRO A 63 -1.98 7.71 15.43
N ALA A 64 -2.83 7.62 14.42
CA ALA A 64 -3.05 8.72 13.48
C ALA A 64 -3.71 9.94 14.14
N LYS A 65 -4.46 9.73 15.22
CA LYS A 65 -5.13 10.78 15.97
C LYS A 65 -4.21 11.24 17.12
N PRO A 66 -3.88 12.54 17.21
CA PRO A 66 -3.17 13.05 18.38
C PRO A 66 -3.96 12.87 19.68
N ALA A 67 -3.23 12.75 20.79
CA ALA A 67 -3.69 12.46 22.14
C ALA A 67 -4.50 11.16 22.29
N SER A 68 -4.33 10.16 21.40
CA SER A 68 -5.05 8.87 21.52
C SER A 68 -4.24 7.73 22.13
N GLY A 69 -2.92 7.90 22.27
CA GLY A 69 -2.01 6.86 22.78
C GLY A 69 -0.61 7.04 22.21
N GLY A 70 0.34 6.23 22.68
CA GLY A 70 1.71 6.20 22.17
C GLY A 70 1.90 5.19 21.04
N GLY A 71 3.15 5.02 20.61
CA GLY A 71 3.49 4.07 19.57
C GLY A 71 3.31 2.60 19.97
N LEU A 72 3.28 1.72 18.98
CA LEU A 72 3.31 0.27 19.22
C LEU A 72 4.67 -0.17 19.77
N LYS A 73 4.66 -1.10 20.72
CA LYS A 73 5.85 -1.66 21.36
C LYS A 73 5.70 -3.14 21.67
N ALA A 74 6.83 -3.79 21.97
CA ALA A 74 6.88 -5.17 22.44
C ALA A 74 6.83 -5.21 23.97
N ILE A 75 5.98 -6.07 24.56
CA ILE A 75 6.04 -6.41 25.98
C ILE A 75 6.15 -7.92 26.17
N PRO A 76 6.93 -8.42 27.15
CA PRO A 76 7.04 -9.86 27.39
C PRO A 76 5.68 -10.50 27.71
N THR A 77 5.41 -11.67 27.14
CA THR A 77 4.19 -12.47 27.45
C THR A 77 4.34 -13.32 28.72
N GLY A 78 5.55 -13.38 29.30
CA GLY A 78 5.93 -14.38 30.30
C GLY A 78 6.61 -15.62 29.67
N LEU A 79 6.40 -15.86 28.38
CA LEU A 79 7.19 -16.81 27.59
C LEU A 79 8.49 -16.15 27.13
N ARG A 80 9.59 -16.90 27.18
CA ARG A 80 10.95 -16.39 26.94
C ARG A 80 11.16 -15.75 25.57
N CYS A 81 10.39 -16.16 24.58
CA CYS A 81 10.64 -15.89 23.16
C CYS A 81 9.49 -15.15 22.46
N LEU A 82 8.43 -14.82 23.20
CA LEU A 82 7.22 -14.25 22.66
C LEU A 82 6.90 -12.94 23.38
N HIS A 83 6.62 -11.91 22.61
CA HIS A 83 6.24 -10.60 23.12
C HIS A 83 4.89 -10.20 22.55
N PHE A 84 3.98 -9.68 23.37
CA PHE A 84 2.78 -9.04 22.84
C PHE A 84 3.15 -7.73 22.15
N VAL A 85 2.46 -7.45 21.05
CA VAL A 85 2.46 -6.14 20.40
C VAL A 85 1.34 -5.32 21.04
N VAL A 86 1.70 -4.23 21.70
CA VAL A 86 0.74 -3.37 22.41
C VAL A 86 0.94 -1.91 22.08
N GLU A 87 -0.13 -1.13 22.17
CA GLU A 87 -0.07 0.32 22.12
C GLU A 87 0.40 0.87 23.48
N GLU A 88 1.37 1.77 23.45
CA GLU A 88 1.81 2.51 24.63
C GLU A 88 0.69 3.48 25.10
N ARG A 89 0.55 3.69 26.41
CA ARG A 89 -0.54 4.54 26.93
C ARG A 89 -0.28 6.03 26.74
N SER A 90 0.99 6.43 26.76
CA SER A 90 1.39 7.83 26.71
C SER A 90 2.18 8.16 25.44
N GLU A 91 1.84 9.27 24.81
CA GLU A 91 2.61 9.87 23.71
C GLU A 91 3.99 10.35 24.14
N THR A 92 4.18 10.62 25.43
CA THR A 92 5.44 11.15 25.97
C THR A 92 6.46 10.05 26.27
N THR A 93 6.05 8.79 26.22
CA THR A 93 6.97 7.68 26.45
C THR A 93 7.94 7.60 25.27
N LEU A 94 9.22 7.39 25.57
CA LEU A 94 10.24 7.23 24.54
C LEU A 94 9.90 6.01 23.68
N LEU A 95 9.85 6.22 22.37
CA LEU A 95 9.73 5.15 21.40
C LEU A 95 11.05 4.36 21.41
N ASP A 96 10.97 3.10 21.82
CA ASP A 96 12.14 2.26 22.06
C ASP A 96 12.35 1.17 21.01
N THR A 97 11.29 0.79 20.30
CA THR A 97 11.30 -0.39 19.42
C THR A 97 10.77 -0.06 18.03
N PRO A 98 11.63 0.32 17.08
CA PRO A 98 11.20 0.55 15.71
C PRO A 98 10.85 -0.76 15.00
N MET A 99 10.10 -0.68 13.92
CA MET A 99 9.71 -1.80 13.07
C MET A 99 10.28 -1.68 11.67
N ARG A 100 10.34 -2.83 10.99
CA ARG A 100 10.60 -2.93 9.55
C ARG A 100 9.42 -3.57 8.84
N PHE A 101 9.18 -3.09 7.63
CA PHE A 101 8.17 -3.62 6.72
C PHE A 101 8.86 -4.39 5.61
N MET A 102 8.56 -5.67 5.46
CA MET A 102 9.16 -6.52 4.44
C MET A 102 8.09 -6.91 3.43
N PRO A 103 8.17 -6.43 2.16
CA PRO A 103 7.20 -6.81 1.15
C PRO A 103 7.35 -8.29 0.81
N LEU A 104 6.21 -8.97 0.63
CA LEU A 104 6.18 -10.30 0.06
C LEU A 104 6.32 -10.17 -1.47
N ALA A 105 7.22 -10.90 -2.13
CA ALA A 105 7.18 -10.89 -3.60
C ALA A 105 5.91 -11.61 -4.07
N GLU A 106 5.35 -11.08 -5.16
CA GLU A 106 4.14 -11.59 -5.80
C GLU A 106 4.25 -13.06 -6.28
N HIS A 107 5.44 -13.67 -6.21
CA HIS A 107 5.71 -15.08 -6.53
C HIS A 107 6.56 -15.84 -5.50
N ALA A 108 6.88 -15.23 -4.35
CA ALA A 108 7.60 -15.95 -3.31
C ALA A 108 6.62 -16.81 -2.53
N SER A 109 6.83 -18.12 -2.64
CA SER A 109 6.26 -19.13 -1.75
C SER A 109 6.21 -18.61 -0.31
N THR A 110 5.08 -18.84 0.35
CA THR A 110 4.70 -18.47 1.74
C THR A 110 5.64 -18.95 2.84
N THR A 111 6.87 -19.35 2.49
CA THR A 111 7.76 -20.11 3.35
C THR A 111 8.76 -19.20 4.07
N GLU A 112 9.20 -18.07 3.50
CA GLU A 112 10.24 -17.21 4.11
C GLU A 112 10.24 -15.78 3.51
N PRO A 113 10.65 -14.72 4.26
CA PRO A 113 10.62 -13.36 3.76
C PRO A 113 11.81 -13.15 2.85
N ILE A 114 11.60 -12.39 1.80
CA ILE A 114 12.66 -12.12 0.86
C ILE A 114 13.55 -11.01 1.43
N ARG A 115 14.82 -11.36 1.63
CA ARG A 115 15.86 -10.40 1.99
C ARG A 115 16.31 -9.70 0.71
N LEU A 116 15.80 -8.50 0.48
CA LEU A 116 16.17 -7.72 -0.69
C LEU A 116 17.32 -6.79 -0.31
N SER A 117 18.42 -6.88 -1.08
CA SER A 117 19.61 -6.05 -0.91
C SER A 117 19.37 -4.60 -1.33
N SER A 118 18.31 -4.35 -2.10
CA SER A 118 17.83 -3.03 -2.52
C SER A 118 16.68 -2.54 -1.64
N ASP A 119 16.53 -1.21 -1.56
CA ASP A 119 15.36 -0.60 -0.94
C ASP A 119 14.14 -0.93 -1.81
N ILE A 120 13.08 -1.42 -1.19
CA ILE A 120 11.82 -1.70 -1.90
C ILE A 120 10.71 -0.95 -1.22
N TRP A 121 10.00 -0.18 -2.03
CA TRP A 121 8.89 0.63 -1.59
C TRP A 121 7.70 -0.22 -1.18
N ILE A 122 7.09 0.14 -0.06
CA ILE A 122 5.90 -0.51 0.47
C ILE A 122 4.70 0.04 -0.29
N ARG A 123 3.90 -0.89 -0.82
CA ARG A 123 2.74 -0.61 -1.64
C ARG A 123 1.49 -0.74 -0.79
N LEU A 124 0.56 0.20 -0.95
CA LEU A 124 -0.73 0.15 -0.31
C LEU A 124 -1.49 -1.10 -0.74
N SER A 125 -2.14 -1.75 0.22
CA SER A 125 -2.92 -2.98 0.00
C SER A 125 -2.08 -4.15 -0.51
N SER A 126 -0.77 -4.14 -0.23
CA SER A 126 0.11 -5.27 -0.49
C SER A 126 0.36 -6.10 0.76
N ASP A 127 0.70 -7.37 0.54
CA ASP A 127 1.05 -8.29 1.61
C ASP A 127 2.47 -8.02 2.10
N ILE A 128 2.59 -7.73 3.39
CA ILE A 128 3.82 -7.35 4.06
C ILE A 128 4.01 -8.15 5.33
N TRP A 129 5.27 -8.30 5.73
CA TRP A 129 5.63 -8.81 7.04
C TRP A 129 6.15 -7.65 7.87
N ILE A 130 5.94 -7.75 9.18
CA ILE A 130 6.36 -6.74 10.14
C ILE A 130 7.28 -7.42 11.14
N GLU A 131 8.44 -6.83 11.40
CA GLU A 131 9.33 -7.29 12.46
C GLU A 131 9.73 -6.12 13.34
N PHE A 132 9.93 -6.36 14.64
CA PHE A 132 10.65 -5.42 15.48
C PHE A 132 12.12 -5.43 15.11
N HIS A 133 12.71 -4.24 14.95
CA HIS A 133 14.12 -4.06 14.69
C HIS A 133 14.88 -3.83 16.00
N ASP A 134 16.10 -4.38 16.07
CA ASP A 134 17.03 -4.25 17.21
C ASP A 134 16.52 -4.70 18.59
N LEU A 135 15.33 -5.30 18.67
CA LEU A 135 14.87 -5.95 19.89
C LEU A 135 15.54 -7.32 20.02
N ARG A 136 16.62 -7.38 20.78
CA ARG A 136 17.39 -8.62 20.99
C ARG A 136 16.56 -9.61 21.81
N SER A 137 16.26 -10.76 21.19
CA SER A 137 15.77 -11.95 21.87
C SER A 137 16.85 -13.03 21.90
N PHE A 138 16.92 -13.80 22.96
CA PHE A 138 17.82 -14.96 23.03
C PHE A 138 17.39 -16.11 22.11
N CYS A 139 16.14 -16.09 21.62
CA CYS A 139 15.54 -17.22 20.92
C CYS A 139 15.55 -17.09 19.41
N SER A 140 15.67 -15.86 18.89
CA SER A 140 15.60 -15.59 17.47
C SER A 140 16.30 -14.28 17.16
N GLU A 141 16.97 -14.26 16.00
CA GLU A 141 17.51 -13.02 15.42
C GLU A 141 16.41 -12.08 14.94
N ARG A 142 15.17 -12.58 14.79
CA ARG A 142 14.01 -11.82 14.29
C ARG A 142 12.79 -12.03 15.15
N LEU A 143 12.01 -10.97 15.26
CA LEU A 143 10.76 -10.96 16.00
C LEU A 143 9.65 -10.55 15.03
N ASP A 144 9.38 -11.47 14.10
CA ASP A 144 8.30 -11.34 13.13
C ASP A 144 6.96 -11.32 13.86
N TRP A 145 6.05 -10.47 13.40
CA TRP A 145 4.71 -10.34 13.95
C TRP A 145 3.84 -11.48 13.46
N HIS A 146 2.99 -12.01 14.34
CA HIS A 146 1.99 -13.03 14.02
C HIS A 146 0.80 -12.93 14.99
N LEU A 147 -0.27 -13.63 14.67
CA LEU A 147 -1.37 -13.84 15.62
C LEU A 147 -0.97 -14.95 16.61
N THR A 148 -1.29 -14.74 17.88
CA THR A 148 -1.08 -15.71 18.95
C THR A 148 -2.41 -16.06 19.62
N GLU A 149 -2.48 -17.28 20.15
CA GLU A 149 -3.55 -17.73 21.04
C GLU A 149 -3.26 -17.38 22.51
N GLN A 150 -2.08 -16.83 22.82
CA GLN A 150 -1.76 -16.36 24.15
C GLN A 150 -2.63 -15.16 24.52
N VAL A 151 -3.15 -15.19 25.74
CA VAL A 151 -4.06 -14.16 26.26
C VAL A 151 -3.32 -13.39 27.36
N PRO A 152 -3.22 -12.06 27.28
CA PRO A 152 -2.68 -11.25 28.37
C PRO A 152 -3.51 -11.48 29.65
N GLU A 153 -2.86 -11.53 30.81
CA GLU A 153 -3.55 -11.78 32.10
C GLU A 153 -4.70 -10.80 32.39
N SER A 154 -4.66 -9.60 31.81
CA SER A 154 -5.68 -8.55 31.93
C SER A 154 -6.80 -8.61 30.89
N SER A 155 -6.84 -9.65 30.05
CA SER A 155 -7.80 -9.82 28.95
C SER A 155 -8.86 -10.88 29.31
N SER A 156 -10.14 -10.56 29.09
CA SER A 156 -11.24 -11.53 29.18
C SER A 156 -11.89 -11.68 27.81
N GLY A 157 -11.61 -12.78 27.10
CA GLY A 157 -12.26 -13.13 25.83
C GLY A 157 -11.38 -13.99 24.91
N GLU A 158 -11.94 -14.38 23.76
CA GLU A 158 -11.25 -15.09 22.65
C GLU A 158 -10.78 -14.18 21.47
N PRO A 159 -10.27 -12.95 21.65
CA PRO A 159 -9.61 -12.29 20.52
C PRO A 159 -8.23 -12.90 20.30
N LYS A 160 -7.88 -13.19 19.04
CA LYS A 160 -6.49 -13.46 18.66
C LYS A 160 -5.67 -12.19 18.92
N HIS A 161 -4.61 -12.32 19.70
CA HIS A 161 -3.74 -11.19 20.03
C HIS A 161 -2.57 -11.11 19.04
N MET A 162 -2.01 -9.93 18.89
CA MET A 162 -0.80 -9.72 18.11
C MET A 162 0.42 -9.99 18.99
N ALA A 163 1.33 -10.81 18.50
CA ALA A 163 2.60 -11.08 19.14
C ALA A 163 3.75 -11.01 18.14
N ALA A 164 4.97 -10.92 18.66
CA ALA A 164 6.19 -10.94 17.92
C ALA A 164 7.17 -11.97 18.50
N GLY A 165 7.80 -12.72 17.61
CA GLY A 165 8.75 -13.78 17.98
C GLY A 165 8.14 -15.17 17.84
N SER A 166 8.23 -15.96 18.90
CA SER A 166 7.99 -17.39 18.80
C SER A 166 7.41 -17.99 20.07
N GLU A 167 6.40 -18.83 19.86
CA GLU A 167 5.95 -19.83 20.83
C GLU A 167 6.93 -21.02 20.71
N GLU A 168 7.70 -21.30 21.78
CA GLU A 168 8.62 -22.45 21.87
C GLU A 168 9.94 -22.38 21.06
N GLY A 169 10.31 -21.22 20.52
CA GLY A 169 11.53 -21.05 19.71
C GLY A 169 11.36 -21.45 18.23
N LEU A 170 10.19 -21.95 17.85
CA LEU A 170 9.79 -22.10 16.45
C LEU A 170 9.30 -20.76 15.88
N ARG A 171 9.99 -20.26 14.87
CA ARG A 171 9.65 -19.00 14.21
C ARG A 171 8.20 -18.99 13.73
N SER A 172 7.46 -17.94 14.08
CA SER A 172 6.09 -17.71 13.64
C SER A 172 6.00 -16.35 12.95
N PHE A 173 5.24 -16.26 11.87
CA PHE A 173 5.08 -15.02 11.10
C PHE A 173 3.67 -14.93 10.53
N GLY A 174 3.19 -13.69 10.40
CA GLY A 174 1.92 -13.31 9.80
C GLY A 174 2.13 -12.49 8.54
N VAL A 175 1.12 -12.55 7.67
CA VAL A 175 1.01 -11.66 6.51
C VAL A 175 -0.01 -10.59 6.84
N PHE A 176 0.41 -9.34 6.71
CA PHE A 176 -0.39 -8.16 7.00
C PHE A 176 -0.64 -7.38 5.72
N ARG A 177 -1.74 -6.65 5.71
CA ARG A 177 -2.09 -5.77 4.60
C ARG A 177 -2.49 -4.42 5.16
N ASP A 178 -1.88 -3.38 4.63
CA ASP A 178 -2.23 -2.02 4.97
C ASP A 178 -3.44 -1.55 4.15
N GLY A 179 -4.21 -0.62 4.70
CA GLY A 179 -5.40 -0.06 4.07
C GLY A 179 -5.52 1.42 4.36
N SER A 180 -6.17 2.16 3.47
CA SER A 180 -6.50 3.56 3.70
C SER A 180 -7.80 3.65 4.49
N LEU A 181 -7.79 4.45 5.55
CA LEU A 181 -9.03 4.90 6.19
C LEU A 181 -9.64 5.97 5.27
N GLY A 182 -10.73 5.63 4.60
CA GLY A 182 -11.53 6.61 3.85
C GLY A 182 -12.08 7.65 4.82
N ILE A 183 -11.78 8.92 4.55
CA ILE A 183 -12.34 10.08 5.27
C ILE A 183 -13.52 10.63 4.47
#